data_AF-A0A9C8ZFA3-F1
#
_entry.id   AF-A0A9C8ZFA3-F1
#
_cell.length_a   1.000
_cell.length_b   1.000
_cell.length_c   1.000
_cell.angle_alpha   90.00
_cell.angle_beta   90.00
_cell.angle_gamma   90.00
#
_symmetry.space_group_name_H-M   'P 1'
#
loop_
_entity.id
_entity.type
_entity.pdbx_description
1 polymer ?
#
loop_
_entity_poly.entity_id
_entity_poly.type
_entity_poly.pdbx_seq_one_letter_code
_entity_poly.pdbx_strand_id
1 'polypeptide(L)'
;MKSKPHPPAPPQVPVHRPPPPRVPLRVWYAWHRRIGVTVALFVILLTVTGIIINHGHGLGLDKSYVQNRLLLDWYGIRAPAAGDAYRVDDHWVVQLGERVYLASADKITELPGNGGALRGAVTLGEVFVIAREGELILLTPEGETIERIGNAGGLPAGLQNIGVENGALVLKAAHGLYTTDDSFLDWQHTEIGGKPWQQPQALPEPIYQRLAARYRGHGLTLERTLLDLHSGRILGDWGVWLMDAAALAMLLLALSGVWVWWRRQRR
;
A
#
# COMPACT_ATOMS: atom_id res chain seq x y z
N MET A 1 5.37 -6.79 108.24
CA MET A 1 5.66 -7.61 107.04
C MET A 1 6.35 -6.71 106.01
N LYS A 2 7.65 -6.94 105.72
CA LYS A 2 8.41 -6.18 104.73
C LYS A 2 8.54 -7.01 103.45
N SER A 3 8.15 -6.45 102.31
CA SER A 3 8.21 -7.08 100.99
C SER A 3 9.66 -7.27 100.53
N LYS A 4 9.98 -8.43 99.95
CA LYS A 4 11.27 -8.69 99.31
C LYS A 4 11.31 -8.01 97.93
N PRO A 5 12.41 -7.35 97.54
CA PRO A 5 12.54 -6.76 96.21
C PRO A 5 12.71 -7.84 95.12
N HIS A 6 12.13 -7.59 93.96
CA HIS A 6 12.17 -8.45 92.76
C HIS A 6 13.56 -8.36 92.09
N PRO A 7 14.12 -9.45 91.55
CA PRO A 7 15.40 -9.41 90.84
C PRO A 7 15.26 -8.67 89.50
N PRO A 8 16.31 -7.94 89.05
CA PRO A 8 16.27 -7.19 87.80
C PRO A 8 16.23 -8.13 86.58
N ALA A 9 15.50 -7.70 85.54
CA ALA A 9 15.38 -8.43 84.29
C ALA A 9 16.74 -8.55 83.57
N PRO A 10 17.01 -9.68 82.88
CA PRO A 10 18.26 -9.88 82.17
C PRO A 10 18.42 -8.87 81.01
N PRO A 11 19.65 -8.46 80.68
CA PRO A 11 19.91 -7.47 79.64
C PRO A 11 19.50 -8.00 78.26
N GLN A 12 18.74 -7.20 77.53
CA GLN A 12 18.35 -7.51 76.15
C GLN A 12 19.57 -7.37 75.23
N VAL A 13 19.98 -8.47 74.59
CA VAL A 13 21.06 -8.44 73.60
C VAL A 13 20.51 -7.81 72.31
N PRO A 14 21.14 -6.75 71.76
CA PRO A 14 20.66 -6.13 70.53
C PRO A 14 20.79 -7.09 69.34
N VAL A 15 19.66 -7.37 68.68
CA VAL A 15 19.61 -8.17 67.46
C VAL A 15 20.22 -7.36 66.32
N HIS A 16 21.49 -7.63 65.99
CA HIS A 16 22.13 -7.06 64.80
C HIS A 16 21.47 -7.62 63.53
N ARG A 17 20.63 -6.82 62.87
CA ARG A 17 20.18 -7.11 61.50
C ARG A 17 21.28 -6.70 60.52
N PRO A 18 21.76 -7.59 59.62
CA PRO A 18 22.74 -7.21 58.63
C PRO A 18 22.16 -6.12 57.70
N PRO A 19 22.97 -5.15 57.25
CA PRO A 19 22.51 -4.14 56.31
C PRO A 19 22.06 -4.81 55.01
N PRO A 20 21.01 -4.28 54.34
CA PRO A 20 20.54 -4.85 53.09
C PRO A 20 21.66 -4.83 52.03
N PRO A 21 21.72 -5.85 51.15
CA PRO A 21 22.77 -5.95 50.14
C PRO A 21 22.80 -4.69 49.28
N ARG A 22 23.89 -3.92 49.37
CA ARG A 22 24.11 -2.71 48.57
C ARG A 22 24.71 -3.14 47.24
N VAL A 23 23.88 -3.24 46.20
CA VAL A 23 24.39 -3.39 44.83
C VAL A 23 25.27 -2.16 44.52
N PRO A 24 26.55 -2.32 44.18
CA PRO A 24 27.43 -1.18 43.99
C PRO A 24 26.97 -0.39 42.76
N LEU A 25 26.83 0.94 42.90
CA LEU A 25 26.46 1.85 41.82
C LEU A 25 27.25 1.58 40.52
N ARG A 26 28.51 1.14 40.62
CA ARG A 26 29.36 0.72 39.51
C ARG A 26 28.74 -0.34 38.59
N VAL A 27 27.99 -1.31 39.12
CA VAL A 27 27.32 -2.35 38.32
C VAL A 27 26.19 -1.75 37.49
N TRP A 28 25.41 -0.83 38.07
CA TRP A 28 24.38 -0.08 37.36
C TRP A 28 24.96 0.78 36.23
N TYR A 29 26.10 1.46 36.47
CA TYR A 29 26.79 2.20 35.41
C TYR A 29 27.28 1.32 34.26
N ALA A 30 27.83 0.15 34.57
CA ALA A 30 28.35 -0.76 33.54
C ALA A 30 27.22 -1.29 32.62
N TRP A 31 26.09 -1.68 33.21
CA TRP A 31 24.91 -2.11 32.46
C TRP A 31 24.25 -0.96 31.69
N HIS A 32 24.07 0.20 32.33
CA HIS A 32 23.54 1.40 31.68
C HIS A 32 24.39 1.79 30.45
N ARG A 33 25.72 1.76 30.55
CA ARG A 33 26.60 2.07 29.41
C ARG A 33 26.48 1.07 28.26
N ARG A 34 26.45 -0.23 28.56
CA ARG A 34 26.36 -1.29 27.53
C ARG A 34 25.02 -1.25 26.79
N ILE A 35 23.92 -1.18 27.55
CA ILE A 35 22.57 -1.06 26.98
C ILE A 35 22.44 0.26 26.22
N GLY A 36 23.00 1.36 26.75
CA GLY A 36 23.00 2.67 26.13
C GLY A 36 23.61 2.69 24.72
N VAL A 37 24.77 2.04 24.52
CA VAL A 37 25.41 1.98 23.20
C VAL A 37 24.55 1.21 22.19
N THR A 38 23.96 0.07 22.59
CA THR A 38 23.08 -0.70 21.72
C THR A 38 21.80 0.06 21.38
N VAL A 39 21.21 0.73 22.35
CA VAL A 39 19.96 1.49 22.20
C VAL A 39 20.15 2.80 21.42
N ALA A 40 21.37 3.36 21.40
CA ALA A 40 21.65 4.60 20.67
C ALA A 40 21.29 4.52 19.17
N LEU A 41 21.49 3.36 18.54
CA LEU A 41 21.08 3.15 17.15
C LEU A 41 19.56 3.28 16.98
N PHE A 42 18.78 2.70 17.88
CA PHE A 42 17.32 2.81 17.87
C PHE A 42 16.86 4.24 18.14
N VAL A 43 17.50 4.96 19.06
CA VAL A 43 17.19 6.38 19.32
C VAL A 43 17.41 7.20 18.05
N ILE A 44 18.55 7.02 17.36
CA ILE A 44 18.83 7.73 16.11
C ILE A 44 17.78 7.40 15.06
N LEU A 45 17.51 6.11 14.84
CA LEU A 45 16.52 5.65 13.88
C LEU A 45 15.14 6.26 14.16
N LEU A 46 14.64 6.12 15.39
CA LEU A 46 13.31 6.59 15.80
C LEU A 46 13.20 8.12 15.75
N THR A 47 14.27 8.83 16.12
CA THR A 47 14.27 10.29 16.08
C THR A 47 14.25 10.79 14.64
N VAL A 48 15.12 10.25 13.78
CA VAL A 48 15.19 10.64 12.36
C VAL A 48 13.88 10.32 11.65
N THR A 49 13.39 9.08 11.77
CA THR A 49 12.11 8.69 11.15
C THR A 49 10.94 9.48 11.73
N GLY A 50 10.88 9.69 13.05
CA GLY A 50 9.84 10.46 13.71
C GLY A 50 9.80 11.93 13.25
N ILE A 51 10.95 12.58 13.09
CA ILE A 51 11.03 13.95 12.55
C ILE A 51 10.50 14.00 11.11
N ILE A 52 10.91 13.05 10.26
CA ILE A 52 10.46 13.00 8.87
C ILE A 52 8.95 12.75 8.80
N ILE A 53 8.44 11.79 9.58
CA ILE A 53 7.00 11.46 9.65
C ILE A 53 6.20 12.67 10.13
N ASN A 54 6.67 13.40 11.15
CA ASN A 54 5.98 14.59 11.67
C ASN A 54 5.87 15.71 10.63
N HIS A 55 6.74 15.74 9.62
CA HIS A 55 6.69 16.68 8.50
C HIS A 55 6.18 16.03 7.21
N GLY A 56 5.63 14.81 7.29
CA GLY A 56 5.33 13.97 6.12
C GLY A 56 4.36 14.62 5.13
N HIS A 57 3.31 15.28 5.62
CA HIS A 57 2.37 16.01 4.77
C HIS A 57 3.03 17.21 4.06
N GLY A 58 3.88 17.97 4.76
CA GLY A 58 4.62 19.09 4.16
C GLY A 58 5.66 18.64 3.12
N LEU A 59 6.17 17.43 3.29
CA LEU A 59 7.11 16.78 2.37
C LEU A 59 6.42 15.97 1.26
N GLY A 60 5.09 15.84 1.28
CA GLY A 60 4.32 15.05 0.31
C GLY A 60 4.63 13.56 0.34
N LEU A 61 5.01 13.00 1.49
CA LEU A 61 5.36 11.58 1.63
C LEU A 61 4.16 10.64 1.47
N ASP A 62 2.96 11.18 1.73
CA ASP A 62 1.65 10.55 1.51
C ASP A 62 1.30 10.42 0.02
N LYS A 63 1.89 11.29 -0.82
CA LYS A 63 1.68 11.33 -2.29
C LYS A 63 2.86 10.78 -3.07
N SER A 64 3.96 10.49 -2.39
CA SER A 64 5.17 9.92 -2.98
C SER A 64 5.16 8.42 -2.81
N TYR A 65 5.28 7.68 -3.91
CA TYR A 65 5.18 6.23 -3.90
C TYR A 65 6.51 5.53 -4.15
N VAL A 66 6.65 4.35 -3.56
CA VAL A 66 7.82 3.49 -3.74
C VAL A 66 7.82 2.89 -5.15
N GLN A 67 8.93 3.08 -5.87
CA GLN A 67 9.17 2.45 -7.17
C GLN A 67 10.16 1.27 -7.12
N ASN A 68 10.80 1.05 -5.97
CA ASN A 68 11.78 -0.02 -5.80
C ASN A 68 11.11 -1.40 -5.80
N ARG A 69 11.46 -2.24 -6.78
CA ARG A 69 10.86 -3.58 -6.97
C ARG A 69 11.06 -4.50 -5.76
N LEU A 70 12.27 -4.58 -5.21
CA LEU A 70 12.55 -5.46 -4.07
C LEU A 70 11.72 -5.06 -2.85
N LEU A 71 11.59 -3.76 -2.59
CA LEU A 71 10.78 -3.28 -1.46
C LEU A 71 9.30 -3.56 -1.68
N LEU A 72 8.78 -3.33 -2.89
CA LEU A 72 7.39 -3.67 -3.21
C LEU A 72 7.12 -5.19 -3.08
N ASP A 73 8.05 -6.02 -3.54
CA ASP A 73 7.96 -7.48 -3.46
C ASP A 73 8.04 -7.96 -1.99
N TRP A 74 8.88 -7.31 -1.18
CA TRP A 74 8.96 -7.52 0.28
C TRP A 74 7.63 -7.22 0.98
N TYR A 75 6.93 -6.18 0.54
CA TYR A 75 5.59 -5.83 0.99
C TYR A 75 4.48 -6.71 0.39
N GLY A 76 4.81 -7.65 -0.51
CA GLY A 76 3.84 -8.50 -1.19
C GLY A 76 2.99 -7.77 -2.24
N ILE A 77 3.38 -6.56 -2.64
CA ILE A 77 2.64 -5.73 -3.60
C ILE A 77 2.97 -6.22 -5.02
N ARG A 78 2.09 -7.06 -5.55
CA ARG A 78 2.19 -7.64 -6.89
C ARG A 78 1.10 -7.09 -7.78
N ALA A 79 1.43 -6.90 -9.05
CA ALA A 79 0.41 -6.63 -10.05
C ALA A 79 -0.39 -7.92 -10.31
N PRO A 80 -1.72 -7.84 -10.51
CA PRO A 80 -2.50 -8.96 -11.02
C PRO A 80 -1.91 -9.47 -12.34
N ALA A 81 -2.23 -10.72 -12.70
CA ALA A 81 -2.05 -11.17 -14.06
C ALA A 81 -2.83 -10.23 -15.00
N ALA A 82 -2.28 -9.93 -16.18
CA ALA A 82 -3.05 -9.23 -17.19
C ALA A 82 -4.28 -10.09 -17.53
N GLY A 83 -5.46 -9.49 -17.47
CA GLY A 83 -6.68 -10.12 -17.95
C GLY A 83 -6.72 -10.12 -19.47
N ASP A 84 -7.93 -9.99 -20.03
CA ASP A 84 -8.09 -9.81 -21.47
C ASP A 84 -7.41 -8.51 -21.92
N ALA A 85 -6.61 -8.62 -22.99
CA ALA A 85 -5.99 -7.49 -23.65
C ALA A 85 -6.46 -7.44 -25.10
N TYR A 86 -6.86 -6.25 -25.56
CA TYR A 86 -7.36 -6.03 -26.90
C TYR A 86 -6.44 -5.06 -27.62
N ARG A 87 -5.99 -5.47 -28.81
CA ARG A 87 -5.16 -4.61 -29.66
C ARG A 87 -6.05 -3.69 -30.48
N VAL A 88 -5.75 -2.40 -30.43
CA VAL A 88 -6.42 -1.32 -31.16
C VAL A 88 -5.33 -0.55 -31.88
N ASP A 89 -5.17 -0.80 -33.17
CA ASP A 89 -4.01 -0.37 -33.97
C ASP A 89 -2.66 -0.71 -33.31
N ASP A 90 -1.87 0.29 -32.93
CA ASP A 90 -0.59 0.14 -32.24
C ASP A 90 -0.68 0.26 -30.71
N HIS A 91 -1.91 0.32 -30.20
CA HIS A 91 -2.22 0.39 -28.78
C HIS A 91 -2.81 -0.92 -28.26
N TRP A 92 -2.70 -1.09 -26.95
CA TRP A 92 -3.23 -2.20 -26.19
C TRP A 92 -4.17 -1.64 -25.13
N VAL A 93 -5.40 -2.12 -25.13
CA VAL A 93 -6.36 -1.87 -24.05
C VAL A 93 -6.33 -3.07 -23.13
N VAL A 94 -5.93 -2.84 -21.88
CA VAL A 94 -5.64 -3.92 -20.93
C VAL A 94 -6.31 -3.64 -19.61
N GLN A 95 -6.97 -4.66 -19.04
CA GLN A 95 -7.46 -4.63 -17.67
C GLN A 95 -6.48 -5.30 -16.71
N LEU A 96 -6.04 -4.57 -15.68
CA LEU A 96 -5.33 -5.11 -14.52
C LEU A 96 -6.14 -4.81 -13.26
N GLY A 97 -6.65 -5.85 -12.61
CA GLY A 97 -7.58 -5.69 -11.50
C GLY A 97 -8.84 -4.94 -11.95
N GLU A 98 -9.18 -3.85 -11.26
CA GLU A 98 -10.35 -3.02 -11.58
C GLU A 98 -10.05 -1.86 -12.54
N ARG A 99 -8.78 -1.69 -12.94
CA ARG A 99 -8.32 -0.55 -13.75
C ARG A 99 -8.09 -0.98 -15.19
N VAL A 100 -8.48 -0.12 -16.12
CA VAL A 100 -8.23 -0.31 -17.55
C VAL A 100 -7.21 0.72 -18.01
N TYR A 101 -6.25 0.28 -18.83
CA TYR A 101 -5.19 1.12 -19.35
C TYR A 101 -5.15 1.05 -20.87
N LEU A 102 -4.86 2.19 -21.50
CA LEU A 102 -4.41 2.27 -22.88
C LEU A 102 -2.88 2.34 -22.86
N ALA A 103 -2.23 1.34 -23.44
CA ALA A 103 -0.78 1.20 -23.45
C ALA A 103 -0.25 1.10 -24.88
N SER A 104 0.77 1.88 -25.20
CA SER A 104 1.56 1.77 -26.44
C SER A 104 3.01 1.44 -26.11
N ALA A 105 3.86 1.40 -27.14
CA ALA A 105 5.30 1.24 -26.97
C ALA A 105 5.90 2.31 -26.03
N ASP A 106 5.35 3.53 -26.00
CA ASP A 106 5.97 4.66 -25.28
C ASP A 106 5.11 5.28 -24.18
N LYS A 107 3.78 5.09 -24.22
CA LYS A 107 2.84 5.75 -23.31
C LYS A 107 1.92 4.73 -22.62
N ILE A 108 1.61 4.98 -21.35
CA ILE A 108 0.59 4.24 -20.60
C ILE A 108 -0.34 5.27 -19.96
N THR A 109 -1.60 5.23 -20.35
CA THR A 109 -2.68 6.08 -19.83
C THR A 109 -3.68 5.22 -19.08
N GLU A 110 -4.00 5.58 -17.84
CA GLU A 110 -5.09 4.96 -17.08
C GLU A 110 -6.41 5.58 -17.53
N LEU A 111 -7.40 4.75 -17.85
CA LEU A 111 -8.69 5.21 -18.31
C LEU A 111 -9.60 5.53 -17.11
N PRO A 112 -10.49 6.54 -17.24
CA PRO A 112 -11.39 6.92 -16.17
C PRO A 112 -12.41 5.82 -15.87
N GLY A 113 -12.89 5.76 -14.63
CA GLY A 113 -13.86 4.75 -14.18
C GLY A 113 -13.18 3.49 -13.64
N ASN A 114 -13.81 2.86 -12.65
CA ASN A 114 -13.29 1.67 -11.97
C ASN A 114 -14.31 0.55 -12.07
N GLY A 115 -13.82 -0.69 -12.20
CA GLY A 115 -14.64 -1.88 -12.24
C GLY A 115 -15.23 -2.17 -13.62
N GLY A 116 -16.05 -3.22 -13.68
CA GLY A 116 -16.59 -3.79 -14.92
C GLY A 116 -15.57 -4.60 -15.71
N ALA A 117 -15.96 -5.78 -16.19
CA ALA A 117 -15.06 -6.57 -17.04
C ALA A 117 -14.85 -5.87 -18.40
N LEU A 118 -13.61 -5.87 -18.90
CA LEU A 118 -13.29 -5.41 -20.24
C LEU A 118 -13.86 -6.40 -21.26
N ARG A 119 -14.77 -5.92 -22.10
CA ARG A 119 -15.53 -6.71 -23.09
C ARG A 119 -15.01 -6.58 -24.52
N GLY A 120 -14.10 -5.64 -24.75
CA GLY A 120 -13.44 -5.48 -26.04
C GLY A 120 -12.94 -4.07 -26.27
N ALA A 121 -12.16 -3.90 -27.33
CA ALA A 121 -11.76 -2.59 -27.82
C ALA A 121 -11.56 -2.66 -29.35
N VAL A 122 -12.01 -1.62 -30.06
CA VAL A 122 -11.95 -1.53 -31.54
C VAL A 122 -11.58 -0.12 -31.98
N THR A 123 -11.00 0.00 -33.17
CA THR A 123 -10.83 1.27 -33.86
C THR A 123 -12.01 1.50 -34.78
N LEU A 124 -12.65 2.66 -34.68
CA LEU A 124 -13.68 3.13 -35.60
C LEU A 124 -13.27 4.50 -36.15
N GLY A 125 -12.79 4.53 -37.40
CA GLY A 125 -12.20 5.74 -37.96
C GLY A 125 -10.94 6.15 -37.18
N GLU A 126 -10.93 7.36 -36.61
CA GLU A 126 -9.84 7.86 -35.74
C GLU A 126 -10.16 7.74 -34.24
N VAL A 127 -11.24 7.04 -33.87
CA VAL A 127 -11.69 6.90 -32.48
C VAL A 127 -11.45 5.48 -31.99
N PHE A 128 -10.92 5.35 -30.78
CA PHE A 128 -10.86 4.08 -30.07
C PHE A 128 -12.12 3.90 -29.24
N VAL A 129 -12.86 2.82 -29.50
CA VAL A 129 -14.07 2.47 -28.75
C VAL A 129 -13.74 1.31 -27.83
N ILE A 130 -13.85 1.55 -26.53
CA ILE A 130 -13.53 0.58 -25.49
C ILE A 130 -14.81 0.18 -24.78
N ALA A 131 -15.08 -1.11 -24.77
CA ALA A 131 -16.22 -1.68 -24.09
C ALA A 131 -15.85 -2.24 -22.73
N ARG A 132 -16.48 -1.68 -21.71
CA ARG A 132 -16.56 -2.27 -20.38
C ARG A 132 -17.99 -2.68 -20.08
N GLU A 133 -18.13 -3.58 -19.11
CA GLU A 133 -19.44 -3.95 -18.62
C GLU A 133 -20.24 -2.72 -18.17
N GLY A 134 -21.29 -2.38 -18.92
CA GLY A 134 -22.20 -1.27 -18.63
C GLY A 134 -21.74 0.11 -19.13
N GLU A 135 -20.61 0.22 -19.82
CA GLU A 135 -20.18 1.48 -20.46
C GLU A 135 -19.35 1.28 -21.73
N LEU A 136 -19.50 2.21 -22.67
CA LEU A 136 -18.53 2.45 -23.75
C LEU A 136 -17.73 3.70 -23.43
N ILE A 137 -16.45 3.66 -23.76
CA ILE A 137 -15.54 4.80 -23.61
C ILE A 137 -14.92 5.06 -24.95
N LEU A 138 -15.15 6.26 -25.46
CA LEU A 138 -14.60 6.74 -26.72
C LEU A 138 -13.36 7.57 -26.41
N LEU A 139 -12.24 7.21 -27.03
CA LEU A 139 -10.97 7.88 -26.83
C LEU A 139 -10.38 8.35 -28.16
N THR A 140 -9.58 9.40 -28.08
CA THR A 140 -8.65 9.73 -29.16
C THR A 140 -7.47 8.75 -29.16
N PRO A 141 -6.69 8.65 -30.25
CA PRO A 141 -5.47 7.84 -30.29
C PRO A 141 -4.43 8.26 -29.23
N GLU A 142 -4.46 9.51 -28.79
CA GLU A 142 -3.61 10.05 -27.73
C GLU A 142 -4.03 9.58 -26.32
N GLY A 143 -5.19 8.93 -26.21
CA GLY A 143 -5.78 8.45 -24.97
C GLY A 143 -6.58 9.49 -24.20
N GLU A 144 -7.01 10.56 -24.86
CA GLU A 144 -7.93 11.53 -24.27
C GLU A 144 -9.36 11.02 -24.35
N THR A 145 -10.15 11.18 -23.28
CA THR A 145 -11.54 10.72 -23.28
C THR A 145 -12.40 11.71 -24.04
N ILE A 146 -13.01 11.25 -25.13
CA ILE A 146 -14.00 12.00 -25.90
C ILE A 146 -15.34 11.92 -25.17
N GLU A 147 -15.83 10.70 -24.93
CA GLU A 147 -17.15 10.48 -24.36
C GLU A 147 -17.23 9.15 -23.58
N ARG A 148 -18.17 9.09 -22.64
CA ARG A 148 -18.53 7.87 -21.90
C ARG A 148 -20.02 7.64 -21.95
N ILE A 149 -20.42 6.49 -22.47
CA ILE A 149 -21.81 6.14 -22.73
C ILE A 149 -22.16 4.94 -21.85
N GLY A 150 -22.95 5.18 -20.81
CA GLY A 150 -23.47 4.12 -19.95
C GLY A 150 -24.88 3.68 -20.34
N ASN A 151 -25.46 2.77 -19.57
CA ASN A 151 -26.85 2.34 -19.76
C ASN A 151 -27.87 3.51 -19.74
N ALA A 152 -27.61 4.57 -18.97
CA ALA A 152 -28.46 5.76 -18.94
C ALA A 152 -28.40 6.59 -20.24
N GLY A 153 -27.33 6.43 -21.01
CA GLY A 153 -27.14 7.05 -22.33
C GLY A 153 -27.66 6.18 -23.49
N GLY A 154 -28.41 5.12 -23.22
CA GLY A 154 -29.02 4.26 -24.24
C GLY A 154 -28.24 2.98 -24.55
N LEU A 155 -27.07 2.76 -23.93
CA LEU A 155 -26.27 1.55 -24.17
C LEU A 155 -27.09 0.27 -23.89
N PRO A 156 -27.15 -0.70 -24.82
CA PRO A 156 -27.84 -1.97 -24.60
C PRO A 156 -27.29 -2.75 -23.41
N ALA A 157 -28.20 -3.23 -22.55
CA ALA A 157 -27.83 -3.93 -21.33
C ALA A 157 -27.17 -5.29 -21.59
N GLY A 158 -26.21 -5.64 -20.72
CA GLY A 158 -25.51 -6.92 -20.77
C GLY A 158 -24.53 -7.00 -21.93
N LEU A 159 -23.74 -5.95 -22.14
CA LEU A 159 -22.67 -5.90 -23.12
C LEU A 159 -21.70 -7.08 -22.95
N GLN A 160 -21.51 -7.85 -24.02
CA GLN A 160 -20.68 -9.05 -24.03
C GLN A 160 -19.42 -8.84 -24.86
N ASN A 161 -19.55 -8.36 -26.10
CA ASN A 161 -18.44 -8.16 -27.04
C ASN A 161 -18.73 -6.97 -27.96
N ILE A 162 -17.68 -6.43 -28.56
CA ILE A 162 -17.76 -5.43 -29.62
C ILE A 162 -16.93 -5.83 -30.85
N GLY A 163 -17.30 -5.28 -32.00
CA GLY A 163 -16.67 -5.52 -33.28
C GLY A 163 -16.96 -4.40 -34.25
N VAL A 164 -16.29 -4.42 -35.41
CA VAL A 164 -16.56 -3.49 -36.51
C VAL A 164 -16.87 -4.29 -37.76
N GLU A 165 -17.99 -3.98 -38.41
CA GLU A 165 -18.38 -4.61 -39.68
C GLU A 165 -18.80 -3.51 -40.66
N ASN A 166 -18.24 -3.54 -41.87
CA ASN A 166 -18.50 -2.53 -42.92
C ASN A 166 -18.31 -1.07 -42.46
N GLY A 167 -17.41 -0.83 -41.51
CA GLY A 167 -17.14 0.50 -40.96
C GLY A 167 -18.15 0.99 -39.91
N ALA A 168 -19.07 0.14 -39.47
CA ALA A 168 -20.01 0.42 -38.38
C ALA A 168 -19.65 -0.40 -37.13
N LEU A 169 -19.88 0.19 -35.94
CA LEU A 169 -19.73 -0.51 -34.68
C LEU A 169 -20.88 -1.51 -34.49
N VAL A 170 -20.52 -2.75 -34.16
CA VAL A 170 -21.48 -3.78 -33.77
C VAL A 170 -21.22 -4.21 -32.33
N LEU A 171 -22.27 -4.21 -31.51
CA LEU A 171 -22.28 -4.73 -30.16
C LEU A 171 -23.02 -6.06 -30.09
N LYS A 172 -22.50 -6.99 -29.31
CA LYS A 172 -23.25 -8.12 -28.80
C LYS A 172 -23.66 -7.83 -27.36
N ALA A 173 -24.96 -7.76 -27.11
CA ALA A 173 -25.54 -7.54 -25.80
C ALA A 173 -26.45 -8.71 -25.38
N ALA A 174 -27.10 -8.63 -24.23
CA ALA A 174 -27.91 -9.73 -23.69
C ALA A 174 -29.08 -10.12 -24.61
N HIS A 175 -29.67 -9.15 -25.31
CA HIS A 175 -30.89 -9.33 -26.12
C HIS A 175 -30.62 -9.36 -27.63
N GLY A 176 -29.37 -9.58 -28.05
CA GLY A 176 -29.01 -9.72 -29.45
C GLY A 176 -27.88 -8.79 -29.87
N LEU A 177 -27.86 -8.49 -31.16
CA LEU A 177 -26.86 -7.65 -31.79
C LEU A 177 -27.41 -6.26 -32.05
N TYR A 178 -26.58 -5.25 -31.83
CA TYR A 178 -26.93 -3.85 -31.99
C TYR A 178 -25.87 -3.13 -32.82
N THR A 179 -26.30 -2.16 -33.60
CA THR A 179 -25.45 -1.14 -34.24
C THR A 179 -25.87 0.23 -33.72
N THR A 180 -25.05 1.24 -33.99
CA THR A 180 -25.39 2.62 -33.66
C THR A 180 -25.08 3.59 -34.78
N ASP A 181 -25.56 4.83 -34.63
CA ASP A 181 -25.26 5.96 -35.49
C ASP A 181 -23.90 6.59 -35.13
N ASP A 182 -23.45 7.56 -35.93
CA ASP A 182 -22.15 8.21 -35.73
C ASP A 182 -22.03 8.97 -34.40
N SER A 183 -23.16 9.33 -33.79
CA SER A 183 -23.20 9.99 -32.47
C SER A 183 -23.31 9.03 -31.29
N PHE A 184 -23.46 7.73 -31.54
CA PHE A 184 -23.57 6.67 -30.52
C PHE A 184 -24.80 6.84 -29.58
N LEU A 185 -25.86 7.47 -30.08
CA LEU A 185 -27.07 7.78 -29.30
C LEU A 185 -28.26 6.90 -29.67
N ASP A 186 -28.34 6.45 -30.92
CA ASP A 186 -29.43 5.58 -31.39
C ASP A 186 -28.93 4.15 -31.57
N TRP A 187 -29.52 3.21 -30.85
CA TRP A 187 -29.13 1.80 -30.84
C TRP A 187 -30.19 0.95 -31.51
N GLN A 188 -29.84 0.32 -32.63
CA GLN A 188 -30.78 -0.45 -33.45
C GLN A 188 -30.34 -1.90 -33.56
N HIS A 189 -31.30 -2.81 -33.59
CA HIS A 189 -31.00 -4.22 -33.85
C HIS A 189 -30.38 -4.40 -35.24
N THR A 190 -29.37 -5.24 -35.31
CA THR A 190 -28.71 -5.57 -36.57
C THR A 190 -28.49 -7.07 -36.69
N GLU A 191 -28.26 -7.54 -37.91
CA GLU A 191 -27.83 -8.90 -38.19
C GLU A 191 -26.47 -8.82 -38.90
N ILE A 192 -25.52 -9.62 -38.46
CA ILE A 192 -24.19 -9.68 -39.03
C ILE A 192 -23.99 -10.99 -39.78
N GLY A 193 -23.39 -10.91 -40.96
CA GLY A 193 -23.01 -12.08 -41.73
C GLY A 193 -21.69 -12.70 -41.28
N GLY A 194 -20.80 -11.89 -40.67
CA GLY A 194 -19.45 -12.27 -40.28
C GLY A 194 -19.24 -12.55 -38.79
N LYS A 195 -17.96 -12.71 -38.42
CA LYS A 195 -17.48 -12.72 -37.03
C LYS A 195 -16.56 -11.50 -36.80
N PRO A 196 -17.12 -10.27 -36.72
CA PRO A 196 -16.35 -9.03 -36.53
C PRO A 196 -15.79 -8.88 -35.11
N TRP A 197 -15.96 -9.88 -34.25
CA TRP A 197 -15.61 -9.82 -32.84
C TRP A 197 -14.10 -9.81 -32.65
N GLN A 198 -13.63 -8.80 -31.92
CA GLN A 198 -12.26 -8.82 -31.43
C GLN A 198 -12.09 -9.93 -30.39
N GLN A 199 -11.02 -10.69 -30.55
CA GLN A 199 -10.64 -11.71 -29.58
C GLN A 199 -9.55 -11.16 -28.65
N PRO A 200 -9.60 -11.49 -27.36
CA PRO A 200 -8.49 -11.23 -26.45
C PRO A 200 -7.19 -11.81 -27.02
N GLN A 201 -6.12 -11.03 -26.95
CA GLN A 201 -4.78 -11.44 -27.33
C GLN A 201 -3.88 -11.46 -26.11
N ALA A 202 -2.83 -12.27 -26.15
CA ALA A 202 -1.82 -12.26 -25.11
C ALA A 202 -1.07 -10.93 -25.11
N LEU A 203 -1.05 -10.24 -23.97
CA LEU A 203 -0.33 -8.99 -23.82
C LEU A 203 1.18 -9.24 -23.97
N PRO A 204 1.91 -8.47 -24.81
CA PRO A 204 3.35 -8.59 -24.90
C PRO A 204 4.03 -8.34 -23.55
N GLU A 205 4.95 -9.23 -23.17
CA GLU A 205 5.66 -9.20 -21.88
C GLU A 205 6.32 -7.83 -21.56
N PRO A 206 6.97 -7.14 -22.52
CA PRO A 206 7.54 -5.80 -22.25
C PRO A 206 6.51 -4.74 -21.87
N ILE A 207 5.29 -4.84 -22.41
CA ILE A 207 4.18 -3.93 -22.07
C ILE A 207 3.64 -4.30 -20.69
N TYR A 208 3.44 -5.60 -20.42
CA TYR A 208 3.01 -6.08 -19.10
C TYR A 208 3.95 -5.61 -17.99
N GLN A 209 5.27 -5.75 -18.15
CA GLN A 209 6.24 -5.36 -17.11
C GLN A 209 6.18 -3.86 -16.77
N ARG A 210 6.00 -2.99 -17.77
CA ARG A 210 5.83 -1.55 -17.54
C ARG A 210 4.49 -1.24 -16.88
N LEU A 211 3.44 -1.91 -17.31
CA LEU A 211 2.11 -1.75 -16.74
C LEU A 211 2.05 -2.22 -15.29
N ALA A 212 2.64 -3.37 -14.99
CA ALA A 212 2.79 -3.91 -13.65
C ALA A 212 3.63 -3.00 -12.74
N ALA A 213 4.66 -2.33 -13.27
CA ALA A 213 5.40 -1.33 -12.51
C ALA A 213 4.54 -0.10 -12.18
N ARG A 214 3.78 0.41 -13.16
CA ARG A 214 2.86 1.55 -12.96
C ARG A 214 1.72 1.23 -12.00
N TYR A 215 1.15 0.03 -12.10
CA TYR A 215 0.10 -0.48 -11.22
C TYR A 215 0.58 -0.56 -9.77
N ARG A 216 1.75 -1.17 -9.53
CA ARG A 216 2.34 -1.30 -8.19
C ARG A 216 2.80 0.03 -7.60
N GLY A 217 3.24 0.95 -8.45
CA GLY A 217 3.73 2.27 -8.06
C GLY A 217 2.70 3.18 -7.39
N HIS A 218 1.44 2.75 -7.20
CA HIS A 218 0.44 3.46 -6.39
C HIS A 218 0.05 2.71 -5.10
N GLY A 219 0.66 1.56 -4.83
CA GLY A 219 0.27 0.67 -3.73
C GLY A 219 0.97 0.93 -2.40
N LEU A 220 2.13 1.62 -2.39
CA LEU A 220 2.91 1.89 -1.18
C LEU A 220 3.49 3.29 -1.17
N THR A 221 3.09 4.09 -0.19
CA THR A 221 3.62 5.45 0.01
C THR A 221 4.95 5.42 0.79
N LEU A 222 5.77 6.45 0.61
CA LEU A 222 6.99 6.64 1.39
C LEU A 222 6.67 6.86 2.86
N GLU A 223 5.59 7.59 3.17
CA GLU A 223 5.11 7.76 4.54
C GLU A 223 4.81 6.41 5.20
N ARG A 224 4.07 5.52 4.51
CA ARG A 224 3.76 4.19 5.04
C ARG A 224 5.03 3.39 5.29
N THR A 225 5.97 3.43 4.35
CA THR A 225 7.27 2.75 4.47
C THR A 225 8.04 3.24 5.70
N LEU A 226 8.06 4.56 5.94
CA LEU A 226 8.72 5.16 7.10
C LEU A 226 8.02 4.82 8.42
N LEU A 227 6.68 4.80 8.44
CA LEU A 227 5.90 4.37 9.61
C LEU A 227 6.18 2.91 9.96
N ASP A 228 6.26 2.03 8.96
CA ASP A 228 6.58 0.62 9.17
C ASP A 228 8.03 0.42 9.60
N LEU A 229 8.96 1.22 9.10
CA LEU A 229 10.35 1.24 9.59
C LEU A 229 10.41 1.72 11.05
N HIS A 230 9.71 2.80 11.39
CA HIS A 230 9.64 3.39 12.73
C HIS A 230 9.01 2.44 13.75
N SER A 231 7.96 1.72 13.35
CA SER A 231 7.27 0.74 14.21
C SER A 231 7.90 -0.66 14.18
N GLY A 232 8.92 -0.88 13.36
CA GLY A 232 9.55 -2.18 13.15
C GLY A 232 8.74 -3.15 12.28
N ARG A 233 7.51 -2.79 11.91
CA ARG A 233 6.62 -3.62 11.06
C ARG A 233 7.21 -3.91 9.68
N ILE A 234 8.20 -3.14 9.23
CA ILE A 234 8.97 -3.47 8.03
C ILE A 234 9.62 -4.86 8.10
N LEU A 235 9.90 -5.40 9.29
CA LEU A 235 10.43 -6.76 9.48
C LEU A 235 9.33 -7.78 9.87
N GLY A 236 8.05 -7.43 9.68
CA GLY A 236 6.91 -8.21 10.14
C GLY A 236 6.77 -8.20 11.67
N ASP A 237 6.13 -9.24 12.21
CA ASP A 237 5.78 -9.30 13.64
C ASP A 237 7.01 -9.29 14.56
N TRP A 238 8.12 -9.93 14.14
CA TRP A 238 9.38 -9.94 14.89
C TRP A 238 9.97 -8.54 15.08
N GLY A 239 9.81 -7.67 14.09
CA GLY A 239 10.29 -6.29 14.18
C GLY A 239 9.52 -5.48 15.22
N VAL A 240 8.22 -5.72 15.39
CA VAL A 240 7.41 -5.06 16.43
C VAL A 240 7.94 -5.42 17.81
N TRP A 241 8.19 -6.71 18.09
CA TRP A 241 8.78 -7.15 19.36
C TRP A 241 10.18 -6.58 19.59
N LEU A 242 10.99 -6.44 18.53
CA LEU A 242 12.30 -5.80 18.61
C LEU A 242 12.18 -4.33 19.03
N MET A 243 11.21 -3.60 18.45
CA MET A 243 10.97 -2.20 18.80
C MET A 243 10.42 -2.04 20.21
N ASP A 244 9.55 -2.94 20.67
CA ASP A 244 9.06 -2.95 22.05
C ASP A 244 10.20 -3.20 23.06
N ALA A 245 11.11 -4.13 22.74
CA ALA A 245 12.30 -4.37 23.54
C ALA A 245 13.23 -3.15 23.59
N ALA A 246 13.40 -2.46 22.46
CA ALA A 246 14.16 -1.21 22.40
C ALA A 246 13.48 -0.10 23.24
N ALA A 247 12.15 0.03 23.16
CA ALA A 247 11.37 0.98 23.96
C ALA A 247 11.50 0.73 25.46
N LEU A 248 11.40 -0.52 25.89
CA LEU A 248 11.62 -0.90 27.29
C LEU A 248 13.05 -0.61 27.73
N ALA A 249 14.05 -0.90 26.88
CA ALA A 249 15.44 -0.58 27.18
C ALA A 249 15.68 0.93 27.31
N MET A 250 15.09 1.75 26.43
CA MET A 250 15.10 3.21 26.53
C MET A 250 14.47 3.70 27.84
N LEU A 251 13.32 3.15 28.23
CA LEU A 251 12.64 3.49 29.49
C LEU A 251 13.53 3.15 30.70
N LEU A 252 14.14 1.97 30.70
CA LEU A 252 15.07 1.56 31.76
C LEU A 252 16.30 2.47 31.83
N LEU A 253 16.85 2.88 30.69
CA LEU A 253 17.94 3.85 30.63
C LEU A 253 17.52 5.22 31.18
N ALA A 254 16.34 5.72 30.80
CA ALA A 254 15.83 6.99 31.31
C ALA A 254 15.66 6.97 32.84
N LEU A 255 15.00 5.94 33.36
CA LEU A 255 14.78 5.77 34.81
C LEU A 255 16.09 5.60 35.58
N SER A 256 17.00 4.76 35.08
CA SER A 256 18.29 4.54 35.73
C SER A 256 19.18 5.80 35.70
N GLY A 257 19.14 6.58 34.62
CA GLY A 257 19.82 7.87 34.52
C GLY A 257 19.32 8.88 35.57
N VAL A 258 18.00 9.05 35.69
CA VAL A 258 17.37 9.94 36.69
C VAL A 258 17.70 9.47 38.11
N TRP A 259 17.59 8.18 38.39
CA TRP A 259 17.90 7.62 39.71
C TRP A 259 19.35 7.84 40.12
N VAL A 260 20.28 7.63 39.18
CA VAL A 260 21.71 7.86 39.38
C VAL A 260 21.99 9.34 39.69
N TRP A 261 21.40 10.26 38.92
CA TRP A 261 21.54 11.70 39.14
C TRP A 261 21.04 12.10 40.54
N TRP A 262 19.84 11.66 40.91
CA TRP A 262 19.25 11.93 42.22
C TRP A 262 20.06 11.37 43.39
N ARG A 263 20.60 10.16 43.24
CA ARG A 263 21.51 9.57 44.25
C ARG A 263 22.82 10.33 44.41
N ARG A 264 23.32 10.96 43.35
CA ARG A 264 24.52 11.82 43.44
C ARG A 264 24.22 13.12 44.17
N GLN A 265 23.04 13.72 43.96
CA GLN A 265 22.64 14.96 44.62
C GLN A 265 22.40 14.80 46.14
N ARG A 266 22.05 13.58 46.58
CA ARG A 266 21.82 13.25 48.01
C ARG A 266 23.07 12.79 48.76
N ARG A 267 24.23 12.76 48.10
CA ARG A 267 25.54 12.55 48.73
C ARG A 267 26.23 13.89 48.88
#